data_AF-A0A8J4D188-F1
#
_entry.id   AF-A0A8J4D188-F1
#
_cell.length_a   1.000
_cell.length_b   1.000
_cell.length_c   1.000
_cell.angle_alpha   90.00
_cell.angle_beta   90.00
_cell.angle_gamma   90.00
#
_symmetry.space_group_name_H-M   'P 1'
#
loop_
_entity.id
_entity.type
_entity.pdbx_description
1 polymer ?
#
loop_
_entity_poly.entity_id
_entity_poly.type
_entity_poly.pdbx_seq_one_letter_code
_entity_poly.pdbx_strand_id
1 'polypeptide(L)'
;MLVHADLHNSQNDPVWAISRDDGAIIPLDNTTFNPPPEVHVGAYLNLTGELLYDGIVRPTAYDRFVCSGFGICSWTDSWRKDPYSRDDYPSDPSTPTSPKATSPQRLLVMILNYSACGYPPGVNTSTVRSLFLGPNGDGTAGIALKYSQCSYGTFGIDALSFRAEVVAPSSCNTPANTLETCKWWNIANDADAAAKSLIGAATYNAFTHFAYVLPPGLQYLCPWPSMSLLPGQKIWLQTSSQGLNRWAAVMQMTLHNYGANVTQWRFHS
;
A
#
# COMPACT_ATOMS: atom_id res chain seq x y z
N MET A 1 -3.33 0.00 13.01
CA MET A 1 -4.03 0.45 14.24
C MET A 1 -5.43 -0.17 14.30
N LEU A 2 -5.61 -1.12 15.22
CA LEU A 2 -6.85 -1.88 15.43
C LEU A 2 -7.42 -1.51 16.80
N VAL A 3 -8.74 -1.30 16.89
CA VAL A 3 -9.41 -1.09 18.18
C VAL A 3 -9.93 -2.44 18.66
N HIS A 4 -9.58 -2.81 19.88
CA HIS A 4 -10.04 -4.04 20.52
C HIS A 4 -10.93 -3.71 21.72
N ALA A 5 -12.01 -4.48 21.84
CA ALA A 5 -13.02 -4.35 22.86
C ALA A 5 -12.95 -5.53 23.85
N ASP A 6 -11.77 -5.85 24.39
CA ASP A 6 -11.69 -7.02 25.30
C ASP A 6 -10.45 -7.01 26.20
N LEU A 7 -10.15 -5.88 26.82
CA LEU A 7 -9.09 -5.82 27.82
C LEU A 7 -9.70 -5.53 29.17
N HIS A 8 -9.63 -6.49 30.08
CA HIS A 8 -10.08 -6.28 31.45
C HIS A 8 -9.03 -5.51 32.26
N ASN A 9 -9.43 -4.50 33.02
CA ASN A 9 -8.54 -3.85 33.99
C ASN A 9 -8.25 -4.78 35.19
N SER A 10 -7.43 -4.32 36.14
CA SER A 10 -7.15 -5.04 37.40
C SER A 10 -8.39 -5.36 38.24
N GLN A 11 -9.52 -4.68 37.99
CA GLN A 11 -10.81 -4.90 38.64
C GLN A 11 -11.76 -5.80 37.81
N ASN A 12 -11.28 -6.34 36.69
CA ASN A 12 -12.05 -7.16 35.75
C ASN A 12 -13.15 -6.42 34.98
N ASP A 13 -13.13 -5.09 34.94
CA ASP A 13 -14.05 -4.30 34.11
C ASP A 13 -13.54 -4.24 32.66
N PRO A 14 -14.43 -4.31 31.65
CA PRO A 14 -14.03 -4.16 30.26
C PRO A 14 -13.51 -2.75 29.99
N VAL A 15 -12.28 -2.67 29.48
CA VAL A 15 -11.62 -1.45 29.02
C VAL A 15 -11.45 -1.52 27.52
N TRP A 16 -11.81 -0.41 26.87
CA TRP A 16 -11.60 -0.22 25.45
C TRP A 16 -10.21 0.35 25.21
N ALA A 17 -9.47 -0.23 24.27
CA ALA A 17 -8.13 0.22 23.96
C ALA A 17 -7.81 0.15 22.47
N ILE A 18 -6.83 0.95 22.08
CA ILE A 18 -6.24 0.95 20.74
C ILE A 18 -4.97 0.11 20.77
N SER A 19 -4.88 -0.88 19.88
CA SER A 19 -3.66 -1.64 19.62
C SER A 19 -2.86 -0.99 18.49
N ARG A 20 -1.60 -0.69 18.77
CA ARG A 20 -0.62 -0.18 17.80
C ARG A 20 0.05 -1.32 17.05
N ASP A 21 0.64 -0.98 15.91
CA ASP A 21 1.34 -1.95 15.05
C ASP A 21 2.63 -2.52 15.72
N ASP A 22 3.11 -1.88 16.79
CA ASP A 22 4.20 -2.35 17.66
C ASP A 22 3.73 -3.24 18.83
N GLY A 23 2.43 -3.54 18.91
CA GLY A 23 1.82 -4.34 19.97
C GLY A 23 1.51 -3.57 21.25
N ALA A 24 1.81 -2.26 21.32
CA ALA A 24 1.45 -1.44 22.47
C ALA A 24 -0.08 -1.23 22.53
N ILE A 25 -0.61 -1.26 23.76
CA ILE A 25 -2.02 -1.04 24.06
C ILE A 25 -2.17 0.34 24.68
N ILE A 26 -3.04 1.16 24.11
CA ILE A 26 -3.36 2.51 24.61
C ILE A 26 -4.81 2.53 25.10
N PRO A 27 -5.06 2.68 26.41
CA PRO A 27 -6.42 2.70 26.94
C PRO A 27 -7.18 3.97 26.49
N LEU A 28 -8.48 3.82 26.28
CA LEU A 28 -9.40 4.92 26.05
C LEU A 28 -9.96 5.41 27.39
N ASP A 29 -10.09 6.73 27.52
CA ASP A 29 -10.71 7.35 28.69
C ASP A 29 -12.22 7.01 28.73
N ASN A 30 -12.63 6.18 29.70
CA ASN A 30 -14.01 5.74 29.87
C ASN A 30 -14.99 6.85 30.30
N THR A 31 -14.49 8.02 30.71
CA THR A 31 -15.33 9.17 31.08
C THR A 31 -15.72 10.01 29.88
N THR A 32 -14.91 9.98 28.81
CA THR A 32 -15.14 10.74 27.58
C THR A 32 -15.58 9.84 26.42
N PHE A 33 -15.31 8.54 26.51
CA PHE A 33 -15.72 7.54 25.54
C PHE A 33 -16.71 6.56 26.17
N ASN A 34 -17.98 6.64 25.74
CA ASN A 34 -19.01 5.68 26.15
C ASN A 34 -19.26 4.68 25.01
N PRO A 35 -18.70 3.46 25.07
CA PRO A 35 -18.89 2.46 24.03
C PRO A 35 -20.35 1.99 23.99
N PRO A 36 -20.85 1.55 22.82
CA PRO A 36 -22.15 0.91 22.76
C PRO A 36 -22.15 -0.38 23.63
N PRO A 37 -23.23 -0.65 24.38
CA PRO A 37 -23.31 -1.80 25.29
C PRO A 37 -23.25 -3.16 24.58
N GLU A 38 -23.49 -3.18 23.27
CA GLU A 38 -23.35 -4.36 22.41
C GLU A 38 -22.63 -3.97 21.10
N VAL A 39 -21.68 -4.80 20.66
CA VAL A 39 -21.01 -4.60 19.36
C VAL A 39 -21.87 -5.22 18.27
N HIS A 40 -22.70 -4.39 17.62
CA HIS A 40 -23.41 -4.83 16.43
C HIS A 40 -22.47 -4.84 15.20
N VAL A 41 -22.59 -5.87 14.36
CA VAL A 41 -21.90 -5.90 13.06
C VAL A 41 -22.30 -4.67 12.26
N GLY A 42 -21.31 -3.91 11.76
CA GLY A 42 -21.58 -2.66 11.04
C GLY A 42 -21.74 -1.43 11.94
N ALA A 43 -21.62 -1.58 13.27
CA ALA A 43 -21.59 -0.43 14.18
C ALA A 43 -20.38 0.45 13.88
N TYR A 44 -20.59 1.76 14.08
CA TYR A 44 -19.59 2.77 13.81
C TYR A 44 -18.98 3.32 15.10
N LEU A 45 -17.66 3.26 15.21
CA LEU A 45 -16.92 3.94 16.26
C LEU A 45 -16.41 5.28 15.73
N ASN A 46 -16.53 6.36 16.49
CA ASN A 46 -15.91 7.64 16.16
C ASN A 46 -14.68 7.85 17.06
N LEU A 47 -13.47 7.70 16.53
CA LEU A 47 -12.23 7.95 17.30
C LEU A 47 -11.22 8.78 16.51
N THR A 48 -11.05 10.02 16.94
CA THR A 48 -9.85 10.83 16.71
C THR A 48 -9.47 11.39 18.05
N GLY A 49 -8.21 11.29 18.47
CA GLY A 49 -7.80 11.86 19.75
C GLY A 49 -6.30 12.09 19.77
N GLU A 50 -5.88 13.14 20.46
CA GLU A 50 -4.46 13.33 20.78
C GLU A 50 -4.07 12.37 21.89
N LEU A 51 -2.90 11.74 21.75
CA LEU A 51 -2.28 11.03 22.87
C LEU A 51 -1.84 12.09 23.87
N LEU A 52 -2.50 12.13 25.02
CA LEU A 52 -2.14 13.07 26.06
C LEU A 52 -0.87 12.60 26.79
N TYR A 53 -0.26 13.52 27.53
CA TYR A 53 0.98 13.26 28.28
C TYR A 53 0.82 12.15 29.34
N ASP A 54 -0.41 11.82 29.72
CA ASP A 54 -0.76 10.73 30.63
C ASP A 54 -0.87 9.35 29.93
N GLY A 55 -0.64 9.29 28.62
CA GLY A 55 -0.72 8.06 27.83
C GLY A 55 -2.16 7.62 27.52
N ILE A 56 -3.16 8.47 27.78
CA ILE A 56 -4.57 8.20 27.52
C ILE A 56 -5.02 8.95 26.27
N VAL A 57 -5.82 8.30 25.43
CA VAL A 57 -6.45 8.96 24.28
C VAL A 57 -7.83 9.45 24.69
N ARG A 58 -8.06 10.76 24.57
CA ARG A 58 -9.38 11.38 24.75
C ARG A 58 -9.95 11.73 23.37
N PRO A 59 -11.04 11.07 22.93
CA PRO A 59 -11.56 11.29 21.59
C PRO A 59 -12.16 12.70 21.43
N THR A 60 -11.71 13.43 20.43
CA THR A 60 -12.31 14.67 19.91
C THR A 60 -12.66 14.43 18.44
N ALA A 61 -13.96 14.27 18.12
CA ALA A 61 -14.64 14.18 16.80
C ALA A 61 -13.78 14.26 15.49
N TYR A 62 -13.92 13.48 14.40
CA TYR A 62 -14.75 12.37 13.93
C TYR A 62 -13.82 11.50 13.04
N ASP A 63 -13.70 10.18 13.27
CA ASP A 63 -13.26 9.21 12.25
C ASP A 63 -14.01 7.89 12.45
N ARG A 64 -14.59 7.37 11.38
CA ARG A 64 -15.60 6.30 11.42
C ARG A 64 -14.96 4.92 11.20
N PHE A 65 -15.01 4.04 12.20
CA PHE A 65 -14.57 2.64 12.12
C PHE A 65 -15.77 1.72 11.90
N VAL A 66 -15.62 0.63 11.14
CA VAL A 66 -16.64 -0.44 11.08
C VAL A 66 -16.18 -1.64 11.87
N CYS A 67 -17.04 -2.07 12.79
CA CYS A 67 -16.83 -3.24 13.62
C CYS A 67 -17.37 -4.52 12.98
N SER A 68 -16.55 -5.57 13.00
CA SER A 68 -16.94 -6.93 12.66
C SER A 68 -17.67 -7.60 13.82
N GLY A 69 -18.32 -8.75 13.57
CA GLY A 69 -19.00 -9.53 14.61
C GLY A 69 -18.10 -10.16 15.66
N PHE A 70 -16.78 -9.98 15.54
CA PHE A 70 -15.78 -10.44 16.49
C PHE A 70 -15.19 -9.30 17.34
N GLY A 71 -15.84 -8.13 17.39
CA GLY A 71 -15.37 -7.00 18.20
C GLY A 71 -14.16 -6.25 17.64
N ILE A 72 -13.68 -6.62 16.44
CA ILE A 72 -12.57 -5.94 15.76
C ILE A 72 -13.13 -4.84 14.88
N CYS A 73 -12.72 -3.59 15.14
CA CYS A 73 -13.10 -2.45 14.33
C CYS A 73 -11.95 -2.02 13.42
N SER A 74 -12.26 -1.86 12.13
CA SER A 74 -11.30 -1.49 11.09
C SER A 74 -11.71 -0.19 10.41
N TRP A 75 -10.74 0.54 9.88
CA TRP A 75 -10.97 1.75 9.11
C TRP A 75 -11.84 1.45 7.89
N THR A 76 -12.87 2.27 7.67
CA THR A 76 -13.55 2.30 6.37
C THR A 76 -13.24 3.62 5.69
N ASP A 77 -12.54 3.56 4.56
CA ASP A 77 -12.22 4.71 3.70
C ASP A 77 -13.47 5.35 3.05
N SER A 78 -14.69 5.04 3.51
CA SER A 78 -15.91 5.34 2.76
C SER A 78 -16.49 6.74 2.96
N TRP A 79 -15.98 7.60 3.86
CA TRP A 79 -16.51 8.97 3.99
C TRP A 79 -15.47 10.01 4.39
N ARG A 80 -14.57 10.38 3.47
CA ARG A 80 -14.21 11.80 3.29
C ARG A 80 -15.13 12.41 2.25
N LYS A 81 -16.32 12.83 2.68
CA LYS A 81 -16.84 14.09 2.16
C LYS A 81 -16.39 15.14 3.15
N ASP A 82 -15.38 15.89 2.77
CA ASP A 82 -15.01 17.12 3.46
C ASP A 82 -16.25 18.01 3.61
N PRO A 83 -16.54 18.58 4.79
CA PRO A 83 -17.44 19.72 4.90
C PRO A 83 -16.85 20.99 4.23
N TYR A 84 -15.64 20.91 3.68
CA TYR A 84 -14.97 21.91 2.86
C TYR A 84 -14.97 21.60 1.35
N SER A 85 -15.88 20.74 0.86
CA SER A 85 -16.21 20.70 -0.57
C SER A 85 -16.89 22.02 -0.97
N ARG A 86 -16.08 23.04 -1.28
CA ARG A 86 -16.48 24.18 -2.09
C ARG A 86 -16.62 23.67 -3.53
N ASP A 87 -17.80 23.15 -3.85
CA ASP A 87 -18.23 22.89 -5.23
C ASP A 87 -18.64 24.19 -5.98
N ASP A 88 -18.23 25.36 -5.48
CA ASP A 88 -18.46 26.69 -6.08
C ASP A 88 -17.14 27.39 -6.43
N TYR A 89 -16.14 26.65 -6.91
CA TYR A 89 -15.13 27.28 -7.77
C TYR A 89 -15.65 27.23 -9.21
N PRO A 90 -15.78 28.38 -9.91
CA PRO A 90 -16.09 28.37 -11.33
C PRO A 90 -15.10 27.45 -12.01
N SER A 91 -15.63 26.51 -12.80
CA SER A 91 -14.85 25.61 -13.62
C SER A 91 -13.88 26.42 -14.47
N ASP A 92 -12.63 26.48 -14.02
CA ASP A 92 -11.53 26.90 -14.86
C ASP A 92 -11.45 25.87 -16.00
N PRO A 93 -11.71 26.26 -17.26
CA PRO A 93 -11.73 25.34 -18.38
C PRO A 93 -10.31 24.90 -18.79
N SER A 94 -9.26 25.30 -18.06
CA SER A 94 -7.93 24.74 -18.26
C SER A 94 -7.81 23.38 -17.55
N THR A 95 -8.11 22.32 -18.29
CA THR A 95 -7.61 20.98 -17.95
C THR A 95 -6.10 21.12 -17.73
N PRO A 96 -5.54 20.89 -16.54
CA PRO A 96 -4.11 20.98 -16.36
C PRO A 96 -3.53 19.87 -17.22
N THR A 97 -2.91 20.22 -18.34
CA THR A 97 -2.02 19.32 -19.04
C THR A 97 -0.95 18.97 -18.03
N SER A 98 -1.08 17.77 -17.43
CA SER A 98 -0.17 17.27 -16.40
C SER A 98 1.26 17.54 -16.87
N PRO A 99 2.02 18.41 -16.17
CA PRO A 99 3.38 18.71 -16.56
C PRO A 99 4.14 17.41 -16.75
N LYS A 100 4.82 17.27 -17.88
CA LYS A 100 5.64 16.09 -18.17
C LYS A 100 6.66 15.96 -17.06
N ALA A 101 6.65 14.83 -16.35
CA ALA A 101 7.56 14.60 -15.23
C ALA A 101 9.01 14.86 -15.64
N THR A 102 9.73 15.65 -14.83
CA THR A 102 11.13 16.02 -15.10
C THR A 102 12.06 14.79 -15.10
N SER A 103 11.67 13.73 -14.38
CA SER A 103 12.39 12.44 -14.33
C SER A 103 11.39 11.27 -14.32
N PRO A 104 10.80 10.90 -15.48
CA PRO A 104 9.82 9.84 -15.52
C PRO A 104 10.52 8.48 -15.41
N GLN A 105 9.96 7.59 -14.58
CA GLN A 105 10.47 6.23 -14.43
C GLN A 105 10.09 5.37 -15.62
N ARG A 106 11.08 4.69 -16.20
CA ARG A 106 10.84 3.59 -17.15
C ARG A 106 10.66 2.32 -16.31
N LEU A 107 9.42 2.04 -15.95
CA LEU A 107 9.06 1.02 -14.97
C LEU A 107 8.73 -0.33 -15.63
N LEU A 108 9.41 -1.39 -15.18
CA LEU A 108 9.03 -2.78 -15.43
C LEU A 108 8.37 -3.38 -14.19
N VAL A 109 7.12 -3.81 -14.32
CA VAL A 109 6.41 -4.56 -13.29
C VAL A 109 6.46 -6.05 -13.62
N MET A 110 7.11 -6.83 -12.75
CA MET A 110 7.24 -8.27 -12.86
C MET A 110 6.21 -8.95 -11.96
N ILE A 111 5.18 -9.52 -12.57
CA ILE A 111 4.16 -10.33 -11.89
C ILE A 111 4.74 -11.72 -11.73
N LEU A 112 5.12 -12.08 -10.50
CA LEU A 112 5.84 -13.30 -10.26
C LEU A 112 4.87 -14.49 -10.31
N ASN A 113 5.19 -15.46 -11.16
CA ASN A 113 4.46 -16.70 -11.32
C ASN A 113 5.30 -17.86 -10.80
N TYR A 114 5.07 -18.23 -9.54
CA TYR A 114 5.66 -19.39 -8.89
C TYR A 114 4.65 -20.56 -8.86
N SER A 115 3.80 -20.70 -9.88
CA SER A 115 2.79 -21.79 -9.94
C SER A 115 3.44 -23.18 -9.86
N ALA A 116 4.65 -23.35 -10.40
CA ALA A 116 5.42 -24.59 -10.29
C ALA A 116 5.78 -24.94 -8.83
N CYS A 117 5.74 -23.98 -7.91
CA CYS A 117 5.92 -24.17 -6.47
C CYS A 117 4.61 -23.97 -5.68
N GLY A 118 3.45 -23.98 -6.34
CA GLY A 118 2.14 -23.83 -5.69
C GLY A 118 1.71 -22.39 -5.39
N TYR A 119 2.44 -21.38 -5.88
CA TYR A 119 2.15 -19.96 -5.67
C TYR A 119 1.83 -19.24 -6.99
N PRO A 120 0.61 -19.40 -7.53
CA PRO A 120 0.21 -18.72 -8.76
C PRO A 120 0.06 -17.21 -8.57
N PRO A 121 0.21 -16.40 -9.64
CA PRO A 121 0.03 -14.96 -9.56
C PRO A 121 -1.43 -14.62 -9.23
N GLY A 122 -1.65 -13.61 -8.39
CA GLY A 122 -3.01 -13.15 -8.02
C GLY A 122 -3.59 -12.10 -8.97
N VAL A 123 -2.80 -11.57 -9.90
CA VAL A 123 -3.17 -10.56 -10.89
C VAL A 123 -2.54 -10.89 -12.24
N ASN A 124 -3.04 -10.27 -13.31
CA ASN A 124 -2.48 -10.38 -14.65
C ASN A 124 -1.95 -9.03 -15.16
N THR A 125 -1.28 -9.05 -16.32
CA THR A 125 -0.71 -7.86 -16.96
C THR A 125 -1.71 -6.73 -17.16
N SER A 126 -2.94 -7.04 -17.59
CA SER A 126 -3.98 -6.03 -17.84
C SER A 126 -4.41 -5.34 -16.54
N THR A 127 -4.63 -6.12 -15.46
CA THR A 127 -4.94 -5.57 -14.13
C THR A 127 -3.83 -4.66 -13.63
N VAL A 128 -2.57 -5.09 -13.71
CA VAL A 128 -1.43 -4.27 -13.27
C VAL A 128 -1.28 -3.01 -14.12
N ARG A 129 -1.43 -3.10 -15.45
CA ARG A 129 -1.38 -1.93 -16.32
C ARG A 129 -2.48 -0.93 -15.97
N SER A 130 -3.71 -1.41 -15.72
CA SER A 130 -4.82 -0.56 -15.30
C SER A 130 -4.60 0.09 -13.94
N LEU A 131 -4.04 -0.64 -12.96
CA LEU A 131 -3.68 -0.08 -11.66
C LEU A 131 -2.64 1.04 -11.78
N PHE A 132 -1.57 0.81 -12.56
CA PHE A 132 -0.47 1.76 -12.67
C PHE A 132 -0.79 2.96 -13.56
N LEU A 133 -1.39 2.74 -14.73
CA LEU A 133 -1.58 3.78 -15.75
C LEU A 133 -3.04 4.23 -15.92
N GLY A 134 -3.99 3.57 -15.26
CA GLY A 134 -5.41 3.74 -15.49
C GLY A 134 -5.97 2.89 -16.63
N PRO A 135 -7.31 2.87 -16.80
CA PRO A 135 -7.99 2.01 -17.79
C PRO A 135 -7.54 2.21 -19.24
N ASN A 136 -7.14 3.43 -19.59
CA ASN A 136 -6.68 3.77 -20.94
C ASN A 136 -5.20 3.41 -21.18
N GLY A 137 -4.45 3.10 -20.12
CA GLY A 137 -3.04 2.77 -20.22
C GLY A 137 -2.13 3.93 -20.64
N ASP A 138 -2.58 5.18 -20.46
CA ASP A 138 -1.92 6.42 -20.87
C ASP A 138 -1.26 7.21 -19.72
N GLY A 139 -1.44 6.75 -18.48
CA GLY A 139 -0.88 7.38 -17.29
C GLY A 139 -1.67 8.60 -16.78
N THR A 140 -2.82 8.91 -17.37
CA THR A 140 -3.69 10.02 -16.93
C THR A 140 -4.56 9.66 -15.73
N ALA A 141 -4.55 8.38 -15.31
CA ALA A 141 -5.21 7.88 -14.11
C ALA A 141 -4.30 6.86 -13.39
N GLY A 142 -4.87 6.12 -12.42
CA GLY A 142 -4.13 5.12 -11.65
C GLY A 142 -3.02 5.71 -10.78
N ILE A 143 -1.99 4.90 -10.50
CA ILE A 143 -0.84 5.29 -9.67
C ILE A 143 0.01 6.38 -10.34
N ALA A 144 0.13 6.38 -11.67
CA ALA A 144 0.88 7.38 -12.42
C ALA A 144 0.34 8.80 -12.19
N LEU A 145 -0.99 8.96 -12.19
CA LEU A 145 -1.61 10.25 -11.84
C LEU A 145 -1.27 10.65 -10.40
N LYS A 146 -1.28 9.71 -9.46
CA LYS A 146 -0.95 9.99 -8.06
C LYS A 146 0.50 10.44 -7.87
N TYR A 147 1.43 9.88 -8.65
CA TYR A 147 2.82 10.35 -8.66
C TYR A 147 2.90 11.81 -9.08
N SER A 148 2.22 12.17 -10.17
CA SER A 148 2.18 13.55 -10.66
C SER A 148 1.53 14.49 -9.65
N GLN A 149 0.36 14.13 -9.12
CA GLN A 149 -0.40 14.95 -8.15
C GLN A 149 0.40 15.21 -6.87
N CYS A 150 0.98 14.17 -6.28
CA CYS A 150 1.70 14.30 -5.02
C CYS A 150 3.11 14.91 -5.18
N SER A 151 3.62 15.01 -6.41
CA SER A 151 4.93 15.60 -6.71
C SER A 151 4.88 16.92 -7.47
N TYR A 152 3.69 17.47 -7.68
CA TYR A 152 3.49 18.67 -8.51
C TYR A 152 4.11 18.51 -9.91
N GLY A 153 3.99 17.32 -10.49
CA GLY A 153 4.51 16.99 -11.82
C GLY A 153 6.03 16.82 -11.88
N THR A 154 6.74 16.71 -10.76
CA THR A 154 8.22 16.49 -10.79
C THR A 154 8.60 15.01 -10.84
N PHE A 155 7.67 14.13 -10.45
CA PHE A 155 7.84 12.69 -10.37
C PHE A 155 6.72 11.98 -11.13
N GLY A 156 7.06 10.94 -11.89
CA GLY A 156 6.06 10.25 -12.69
C GLY A 156 6.55 8.93 -13.27
N ILE A 157 5.64 8.25 -13.95
CA ILE A 157 5.89 7.03 -14.70
C ILE A 157 5.82 7.38 -16.18
N ASP A 158 6.82 6.95 -16.96
CA ASP A 158 6.75 7.04 -18.42
C ASP A 158 5.75 5.99 -18.94
N ALA A 159 4.54 6.41 -19.27
CA ALA A 159 3.48 5.50 -19.73
C ALA A 159 3.83 4.77 -21.04
N LEU A 160 4.64 5.37 -21.92
CA LEU A 160 5.07 4.75 -23.18
C LEU A 160 6.13 3.67 -22.94
N SER A 161 7.00 3.89 -21.96
CA SER A 161 8.02 2.92 -21.57
C SER A 161 7.53 1.94 -20.49
N PHE A 162 6.33 2.10 -19.93
CA PHE A 162 5.79 1.23 -18.91
C PHE A 162 5.49 -0.17 -19.47
N ARG A 163 5.93 -1.19 -18.75
CA ARG A 163 5.67 -2.58 -19.08
C ARG A 163 5.31 -3.39 -17.85
N ALA A 164 4.35 -4.28 -17.99
CA ALA A 164 4.02 -5.28 -16.99
C ALA A 164 4.08 -6.66 -17.65
N GLU A 165 4.72 -7.64 -17.01
CA GLU A 165 4.87 -8.99 -17.54
C GLU A 165 4.68 -10.03 -16.45
N VAL A 166 4.03 -11.14 -16.81
CA VAL A 166 4.05 -12.34 -15.98
C VAL A 166 5.37 -13.05 -16.22
N VAL A 167 6.21 -13.10 -15.20
CA VAL A 167 7.51 -13.79 -15.27
C VAL A 167 7.40 -15.08 -14.46
N ALA A 168 7.95 -16.18 -14.99
CA ALA A 168 7.94 -17.48 -14.33
C ALA A 168 9.36 -17.86 -13.90
N PRO A 169 9.79 -17.52 -12.67
CA PRO A 169 11.10 -17.88 -12.20
C PRO A 169 11.21 -19.39 -11.96
N SER A 170 12.39 -19.97 -12.24
CA SER A 170 12.61 -21.43 -12.22
C SER A 170 12.93 -22.00 -10.83
N SER A 171 13.08 -21.15 -9.81
CA SER A 171 13.62 -21.49 -8.49
C SER A 171 12.58 -22.05 -7.52
N CYS A 172 11.88 -23.12 -7.92
CA CYS A 172 10.98 -23.84 -7.03
C CYS A 172 11.65 -24.94 -6.18
N ASN A 173 12.81 -25.44 -6.62
CA ASN A 173 13.29 -26.78 -6.22
C ASN A 173 14.68 -26.83 -5.55
N THR A 174 15.19 -25.72 -5.01
CA THR A 174 16.43 -25.79 -4.22
C THR A 174 16.14 -25.79 -2.72
N PRO A 175 16.68 -26.73 -1.92
CA PRO A 175 16.47 -26.84 -0.47
C PRO A 175 16.92 -25.62 0.38
N ALA A 176 17.47 -24.57 -0.25
CA ALA A 176 17.81 -23.29 0.36
C ALA A 176 16.86 -22.13 -0.08
N ASN A 177 15.79 -22.51 -0.79
CA ASN A 177 14.52 -21.85 -1.07
C ASN A 177 14.44 -20.33 -0.81
N THR A 178 14.53 -19.62 -1.93
CA THR A 178 14.11 -18.22 -2.16
C THR A 178 12.77 -17.87 -1.52
N LEU A 179 11.82 -18.80 -1.53
CA LEU A 179 10.44 -18.59 -1.07
C LEU A 179 10.25 -18.84 0.44
N GLU A 180 10.73 -19.96 0.98
CA GLU A 180 10.51 -20.30 2.41
C GLU A 180 11.17 -19.31 3.37
N THR A 181 12.27 -18.69 2.95
CA THR A 181 12.99 -17.71 3.78
C THR A 181 12.67 -16.26 3.41
N CYS A 182 11.74 -16.03 2.48
CA CYS A 182 11.40 -14.71 1.95
C CYS A 182 12.63 -13.82 1.64
N LYS A 183 13.63 -14.42 0.98
CA LYS A 183 14.86 -13.70 0.64
C LYS A 183 14.60 -12.81 -0.55
N TRP A 184 14.30 -11.55 -0.28
CA TRP A 184 13.95 -10.56 -1.30
C TRP A 184 14.97 -10.44 -2.44
N TRP A 185 16.27 -10.62 -2.14
CA TRP A 185 17.33 -10.53 -3.14
C TRP A 185 17.28 -11.72 -4.10
N ASN A 186 16.99 -12.92 -3.60
CA ASN A 186 16.80 -14.10 -4.44
C ASN A 186 15.54 -13.94 -5.30
N ILE A 187 14.43 -13.47 -4.71
CA ILE A 187 13.18 -13.18 -5.45
C ILE A 187 13.46 -12.24 -6.62
N ALA A 188 14.22 -11.18 -6.38
CA ALA A 188 14.58 -10.22 -7.42
C ALA A 188 15.53 -10.81 -8.46
N ASN A 189 16.58 -11.52 -8.07
CA ASN A 189 17.52 -12.13 -9.01
C ASN A 189 16.85 -13.15 -9.93
N ASP A 190 15.98 -13.99 -9.37
CA ASP A 190 15.24 -15.03 -10.10
C ASP A 190 14.23 -14.38 -11.06
N ALA A 191 13.51 -13.35 -10.60
CA ALA A 191 12.60 -12.57 -11.44
C ALA A 191 13.33 -11.81 -12.56
N ASP A 192 14.49 -11.21 -12.27
CA ASP A 192 15.31 -10.49 -13.24
C ASP A 192 15.83 -11.45 -14.32
N ALA A 193 16.28 -12.64 -13.94
CA ALA A 193 16.72 -13.67 -14.89
C ALA A 193 15.56 -14.13 -15.79
N ALA A 194 14.39 -14.42 -15.20
CA ALA A 194 13.19 -14.80 -15.95
C ALA A 194 12.72 -13.67 -16.88
N ALA A 195 12.72 -12.43 -16.41
CA ALA A 195 12.37 -11.27 -17.22
C ALA A 195 13.32 -11.09 -18.41
N LYS A 196 14.64 -11.15 -18.18
CA LYS A 196 15.66 -11.07 -19.26
C LYS A 196 15.48 -12.17 -20.29
N SER A 197 15.14 -13.38 -19.86
CA SER A 197 14.84 -14.49 -20.78
C SER A 197 13.56 -14.25 -21.58
N LEU A 198 12.54 -13.64 -20.96
CA LEU A 198 11.23 -13.40 -21.59
C LEU A 198 11.27 -12.24 -22.58
N ILE A 199 11.87 -11.11 -22.20
CA ILE A 199 11.79 -9.86 -22.96
C ILE A 199 13.09 -9.49 -23.68
N GLY A 200 14.16 -10.24 -23.44
CA GLY A 200 15.50 -9.96 -23.93
C GLY A 200 16.27 -9.00 -23.02
N ALA A 201 17.58 -9.25 -22.87
CA ALA A 201 18.45 -8.45 -21.99
C ALA A 201 18.53 -6.97 -22.41
N ALA A 202 18.55 -6.68 -23.71
CA ALA A 202 18.60 -5.31 -24.22
C ALA A 202 17.35 -4.51 -23.80
N THR A 203 16.16 -5.09 -23.96
CA THR A 203 14.91 -4.46 -23.53
C THR A 203 14.82 -4.35 -22.02
N TYR A 204 15.23 -5.38 -21.27
CA TYR A 204 15.28 -5.32 -19.81
C TYR A 204 16.18 -4.18 -19.30
N ASN A 205 17.36 -3.99 -19.91
CA ASN A 205 18.30 -2.93 -19.51
C ASN A 205 17.84 -1.52 -19.88
N ALA A 206 16.76 -1.37 -20.65
CA ALA A 206 16.15 -0.07 -20.94
C ALA A 206 15.26 0.43 -19.80
N PHE A 207 14.89 -0.40 -18.83
CA PHE A 207 14.12 0.03 -17.66
C PHE A 207 15.02 0.65 -16.59
N THR A 208 14.50 1.64 -15.88
CA THR A 208 15.21 2.30 -14.77
C THR A 208 14.71 1.85 -13.41
N HIS A 209 13.49 1.32 -13.31
CA HIS A 209 12.86 0.89 -12.07
C HIS A 209 12.14 -0.43 -12.25
N PHE A 210 12.06 -1.20 -11.16
CA PHE A 210 11.55 -2.55 -11.15
C PHE A 210 10.60 -2.75 -9.97
N ALA A 211 9.39 -3.23 -10.25
CA ALA A 211 8.43 -3.63 -9.23
C ALA A 211 8.17 -5.13 -9.31
N TYR A 212 8.37 -5.84 -8.20
CA TYR A 212 8.12 -7.28 -8.09
C TYR A 212 6.76 -7.48 -7.41
N VAL A 213 5.77 -7.98 -8.14
CA VAL A 213 4.43 -8.28 -7.62
C VAL A 213 4.40 -9.74 -7.18
N LEU A 214 4.29 -9.96 -5.87
CA LEU A 214 4.33 -11.29 -5.27
C LEU A 214 2.95 -11.97 -5.35
N PRO A 215 2.91 -13.30 -5.61
CA PRO A 215 1.73 -14.13 -5.40
C PRO A 215 1.09 -13.92 -4.04
N PRO A 216 -0.25 -13.92 -3.94
CA PRO A 216 -0.95 -13.76 -2.66
C PRO A 216 -0.57 -14.87 -1.66
N GLY A 217 -0.34 -16.09 -2.13
CA GLY A 217 0.07 -17.20 -1.25
C GLY A 217 1.45 -17.03 -0.59
N LEU A 218 2.30 -16.12 -1.08
CA LEU A 218 3.58 -15.81 -0.45
C LEU A 218 3.45 -14.85 0.74
N GLN A 219 2.28 -14.25 0.99
CA GLN A 219 2.11 -13.30 2.09
C GLN A 219 2.41 -13.92 3.47
N TYR A 220 2.15 -15.22 3.65
CA TYR A 220 2.48 -15.92 4.90
C TYR A 220 3.99 -16.04 5.14
N LEU A 221 4.77 -16.19 4.07
CA LEU A 221 6.23 -16.31 4.13
C LEU A 221 6.91 -14.93 4.16
N CYS A 222 6.32 -13.98 3.45
CA CYS A 222 6.75 -12.60 3.31
C CYS A 222 5.74 -11.65 3.98
N PRO A 223 5.80 -11.47 5.32
CA PRO A 223 4.73 -10.80 6.07
C PRO A 223 4.65 -9.29 5.83
N TRP A 224 5.65 -8.69 5.18
CA TRP A 224 5.62 -7.28 4.82
C TRP A 224 4.61 -7.03 3.69
N PRO A 225 3.78 -5.97 3.76
CA PRO A 225 2.82 -5.64 2.69
C PRO A 225 3.53 -5.09 1.44
N SER A 226 4.67 -4.44 1.64
CA SER A 226 5.55 -3.95 0.60
C SER A 226 6.95 -3.72 1.16
N MET A 227 7.96 -3.65 0.30
CA MET A 227 9.35 -3.43 0.68
C MET A 227 10.09 -2.68 -0.44
N SER A 228 11.18 -2.01 -0.11
CA SER A 228 11.99 -1.24 -1.05
C SER A 228 13.48 -1.36 -0.75
N LEU A 229 14.33 -1.16 -1.77
CA LEU A 229 15.77 -1.05 -1.64
C LEU A 229 16.16 0.43 -1.44
N LEU A 230 16.91 0.74 -0.37
CA LEU A 230 17.29 2.12 0.00
C LEU A 230 18.81 2.33 -0.06
N PRO A 231 19.32 3.31 -0.85
CA PRO A 231 18.70 3.79 -2.10
C PRO A 231 18.69 2.65 -3.14
N GLY A 232 17.91 2.79 -4.21
CA GLY A 232 17.79 1.71 -5.17
C GLY A 232 16.87 2.01 -6.33
N GLN A 233 16.36 0.95 -6.94
CA GLN A 233 15.44 1.02 -8.07
C GLN A 233 14.44 -0.15 -8.07
N LYS A 234 14.28 -0.79 -6.91
CA LYS A 234 13.59 -2.06 -6.72
C LYS A 234 12.58 -1.93 -5.59
N ILE A 235 11.35 -2.34 -5.86
CA ILE A 235 10.27 -2.44 -4.87
C ILE A 235 9.59 -3.81 -4.97
N TRP A 236 9.11 -4.33 -3.85
CA TRP A 236 8.34 -5.55 -3.78
C TRP A 236 6.96 -5.24 -3.23
N LEU A 237 5.92 -5.78 -3.86
CA LEU A 237 4.53 -5.46 -3.58
C LEU A 237 3.75 -6.76 -3.37
N GLN A 238 3.12 -6.92 -2.21
CA GLN A 238 2.17 -8.01 -2.03
C GLN A 238 0.92 -7.76 -2.87
N THR A 239 0.36 -8.81 -3.46
CA THR A 239 -0.96 -8.75 -4.09
C THR A 239 -2.05 -8.70 -3.01
N SER A 240 -2.18 -7.55 -2.34
CA SER A 240 -3.10 -7.33 -1.22
C SER A 240 -3.61 -5.88 -1.18
N SER A 241 -4.59 -5.62 -0.33
CA SER A 241 -5.12 -4.27 -0.07
C SER A 241 -4.12 -3.32 0.60
N GLN A 242 -3.02 -3.84 1.17
CA GLN A 242 -1.98 -3.03 1.81
C GLN A 242 -0.71 -2.90 0.96
N GLY A 243 -0.59 -3.68 -0.13
CA GLY A 243 0.53 -3.66 -1.06
C GLY A 243 0.14 -3.04 -2.39
N LEU A 244 0.14 -3.84 -3.45
CA LEU A 244 -0.12 -3.43 -4.84
C LEU A 244 -1.40 -2.61 -5.01
N ASN A 245 -2.47 -2.95 -4.31
CA ASN A 245 -3.77 -2.29 -4.49
C ASN A 245 -3.88 -0.95 -3.74
N ARG A 246 -2.84 -0.55 -3.00
CA ARG A 246 -2.78 0.73 -2.28
C ARG A 246 -1.75 1.64 -2.94
N TRP A 247 -2.21 2.59 -3.75
CA TRP A 247 -1.33 3.52 -4.47
C TRP A 247 -0.31 4.22 -3.55
N ALA A 248 -0.72 4.54 -2.32
CA ALA A 248 0.15 5.18 -1.32
C ALA A 248 1.32 4.27 -0.90
N ALA A 249 1.09 2.96 -0.75
CA ALA A 249 2.14 2.00 -0.44
C ALA A 249 3.14 1.88 -1.61
N VAL A 250 2.63 1.78 -2.85
CA VAL A 250 3.48 1.74 -4.05
C VAL A 250 4.31 3.02 -4.16
N MET A 251 3.71 4.18 -3.95
CA MET A 251 4.41 5.46 -4.00
C MET A 251 5.45 5.58 -2.88
N GLN A 252 5.11 5.23 -1.64
CA GLN A 252 6.04 5.25 -0.51
C GLN A 252 7.27 4.37 -0.79
N MET A 253 7.08 3.14 -1.25
CA MET A 253 8.18 2.24 -1.59
C MET A 253 9.04 2.79 -2.71
N THR A 254 8.43 3.48 -3.66
CA THR A 254 9.17 4.05 -4.79
C THR A 254 9.95 5.29 -4.35
N LEU A 255 9.44 6.12 -3.44
CA LEU A 255 10.19 7.25 -2.89
C LEU A 255 11.42 6.80 -2.06
N HIS A 256 11.31 5.66 -1.37
CA HIS A 256 12.44 5.05 -0.68
C HIS A 256 13.63 4.76 -1.61
N ASN A 257 13.39 4.41 -2.88
CA ASN A 257 14.46 4.21 -3.86
C ASN A 257 15.32 5.47 -4.09
N TYR A 258 14.78 6.67 -3.85
CA TYR A 258 15.46 7.95 -4.02
C TYR A 258 16.17 8.44 -2.74
N GLY A 259 16.26 7.61 -1.70
CA GLY A 259 16.87 7.99 -0.42
C GLY A 259 16.04 9.00 0.39
N ALA A 260 14.79 9.23 0.00
CA ALA A 260 13.89 10.08 0.77
C ALA A 260 13.46 9.37 2.06
N ASN A 261 13.73 10.00 3.20
CA ASN A 261 12.99 9.69 4.42
C ASN A 261 11.56 10.19 4.25
N VAL A 262 10.59 9.32 4.52
CA VAL A 262 9.14 9.52 4.28
C VAL A 262 8.58 10.80 4.95
N THR A 263 9.31 11.36 5.92
CA THR A 263 8.95 12.58 6.65
C THR A 263 8.99 13.87 5.82
N GLN A 264 9.58 13.88 4.61
CA GLN A 264 9.66 15.10 3.78
C GLN A 264 8.51 15.27 2.77
N TRP A 265 7.69 14.24 2.51
CA TRP A 265 6.57 14.34 1.58
C TRP A 265 5.26 14.52 2.35
N ARG A 266 4.69 15.73 2.30
CA ARG A 266 3.34 15.99 2.81
C ARG A 266 2.33 15.42 1.82
N PHE A 267 1.71 14.31 2.18
CA PHE A 267 0.47 13.89 1.52
C PHE A 267 -0.62 14.88 1.93
N HIS A 268 -0.92 15.84 1.06
CA HIS A 268 -2.18 16.55 1.13
C HIS A 268 -3.23 15.62 0.51
N SER A 269 -4.10 15.13 1.37
CA SER A 269 -5.20 14.19 1.09
C SER A 269 -6.49 14.85 1.52
#